data_AF-A0A957HV16-F1
#
_entry.id   AF-A0A957HV16-F1
#
_cell.length_a   1.000
_cell.length_b   1.000
_cell.length_c   1.000
_cell.angle_alpha   90.00
_cell.angle_beta   90.00
_cell.angle_gamma   90.00
#
_symmetry.space_group_name_H-M   'P 1'
#
loop_
_entity.id
_entity.type
_entity.pdbx_description
1 polymer ?
#
loop_
_entity_poly.entity_id
_entity_poly.type
_entity_poly.pdbx_seq_one_letter_code
_entity_poly.pdbx_strand_id
1 'polypeptide(L)'
;MHQKQSRLRVLTNQITRLNGRLAVLQHQSDQLSRVRLLLFAVGAVVSGALFLSFGPTAWLLGTVPALLPFIGAVIVHRRIEASITRLTIWRDLKQDHVARMQLDWERIPKTLPLPSPFDHPFALDIDLVGEYSVHRLLDTAVSAEGSRRLRDWLINTDPQMDVILQRQA
;
A
#
# COMPACT_ATOMS: atom_id res chain seq x y z
N MET A 1 31.22 4.82 -0.81
CA MET A 1 30.29 4.58 -1.93
C MET A 1 29.78 3.14 -2.06
N HIS A 2 30.61 2.12 -1.81
CA HIS A 2 30.20 0.70 -1.94
C HIS A 2 28.98 0.28 -1.09
N GLN A 3 28.85 0.79 0.15
CA GLN A 3 27.74 0.42 1.04
C GLN A 3 26.36 0.91 0.53
N LYS A 4 26.31 2.14 -0.03
CA LYS A 4 25.09 2.69 -0.64
C LYS A 4 24.65 1.87 -1.84
N GLN A 5 25.58 1.54 -2.73
CA GLN A 5 25.31 0.73 -3.91
C GLN A 5 24.86 -0.70 -3.54
N SER A 6 25.47 -1.30 -2.51
CA SER A 6 25.05 -2.60 -1.99
C SER A 6 23.60 -2.57 -1.46
N ARG A 7 23.26 -1.58 -0.62
CA ARG A 7 21.89 -1.40 -0.11
C ARG A 7 20.88 -1.17 -1.23
N LEU A 8 21.22 -0.36 -2.23
CA LEU A 8 20.38 -0.15 -3.41
C LEU A 8 20.11 -1.47 -4.14
N ARG A 9 21.14 -2.26 -4.44
CA ARG A 9 20.99 -3.58 -5.09
C ARG A 9 20.07 -4.50 -4.29
N VAL A 10 20.21 -4.54 -2.97
CA VAL A 10 19.33 -5.36 -2.10
C VAL A 10 17.88 -4.90 -2.19
N LEU A 11 17.61 -3.60 -2.12
CA LEU A 11 16.25 -3.06 -2.23
C LEU A 11 15.64 -3.33 -3.62
N THR A 12 16.39 -3.10 -4.70
CA THR A 12 15.94 -3.38 -6.06
C THR A 12 15.61 -4.87 -6.24
N ASN A 13 16.46 -5.77 -5.74
CA ASN A 13 16.19 -7.21 -5.78
C ASN A 13 14.93 -7.59 -4.99
N GLN A 14 14.68 -6.95 -3.85
CA GLN A 14 13.46 -7.16 -3.06
C GLN A 14 12.22 -6.68 -3.83
N ILE A 15 12.28 -5.51 -4.49
CA ILE A 15 11.19 -4.99 -5.32
C ILE A 15 10.87 -5.96 -6.46
N THR A 16 11.89 -6.47 -7.17
CA THR A 16 11.69 -7.45 -8.25
C THR A 16 11.02 -8.73 -7.74
N ARG A 17 11.42 -9.24 -6.57
CA ARG A 17 10.79 -10.41 -5.95
C ARG A 17 9.34 -10.15 -5.56
N LEU A 18 9.04 -8.96 -5.01
CA LEU A 18 7.67 -8.57 -4.66
C LEU A 18 6.78 -8.47 -5.90
N ASN A 19 7.29 -7.89 -7.00
CA ASN A 19 6.58 -7.81 -8.27
C ASN A 19 6.22 -9.19 -8.82
N GLY A 20 7.15 -10.14 -8.79
CA GLY A 20 6.88 -11.52 -9.20
C GLY A 20 5.76 -12.18 -8.37
N ARG A 21 5.78 -11.99 -7.04
CA ARG A 21 4.72 -12.51 -6.15
C ARG A 21 3.36 -11.85 -6.38
N LEU A 22 3.36 -10.52 -6.59
CA LEU A 22 2.15 -9.77 -6.89
C LEU A 22 1.51 -10.25 -8.18
N ALA A 23 2.29 -10.46 -9.24
CA ALA A 23 1.79 -10.95 -10.52
C ALA A 23 1.09 -12.32 -10.40
N VAL A 24 1.68 -13.24 -9.62
CA VAL A 24 1.08 -14.56 -9.35
C VAL A 24 -0.24 -14.42 -8.59
N LEU A 25 -0.29 -13.61 -7.53
CA LEU A 25 -1.51 -13.41 -6.74
C LEU A 25 -2.61 -12.68 -7.54
N GLN A 26 -2.24 -11.71 -8.37
CA GLN A 26 -3.17 -11.02 -9.27
C GLN A 26 -3.79 -12.00 -10.26
N HIS A 27 -2.98 -12.87 -10.86
CA HIS A 27 -3.50 -13.91 -11.75
C HIS A 27 -4.45 -14.88 -11.03
N GLN A 28 -4.13 -15.29 -9.79
CA GLN A 28 -5.04 -16.11 -8.98
C GLN A 28 -6.35 -15.39 -8.65
N SER A 29 -6.28 -14.08 -8.35
CA SER A 29 -7.47 -13.25 -8.11
C SER A 29 -8.38 -13.20 -9.34
N ASP A 30 -7.79 -13.01 -10.53
CA ASP A 30 -8.53 -12.98 -11.80
C ASP A 30 -9.22 -14.30 -12.10
N GLN A 31 -8.53 -15.42 -11.84
CA GLN A 31 -9.13 -16.76 -11.99
C GLN A 31 -10.29 -16.96 -11.00
N LEU A 32 -10.14 -16.56 -9.73
CA LEU A 32 -11.21 -16.68 -8.74
C LEU A 32 -12.43 -15.83 -9.09
N SER A 33 -12.24 -14.65 -9.70
CA SER A 33 -13.33 -13.83 -10.19
C SER A 33 -14.20 -14.59 -11.21
N ARG A 34 -13.56 -15.32 -12.15
CA ARG A 34 -14.25 -16.16 -13.13
C ARG A 34 -14.95 -17.36 -12.48
N VAL A 35 -14.28 -18.03 -11.53
CA VAL A 35 -14.86 -19.16 -10.78
C VAL A 35 -16.11 -18.73 -10.01
N ARG A 36 -16.10 -17.56 -9.37
CA ARG A 36 -17.27 -17.02 -8.68
C ARG A 36 -18.44 -16.78 -9.63
N LEU A 37 -18.16 -16.28 -10.84
CA LEU A 37 -19.17 -16.04 -11.87
C LEU A 37 -19.78 -17.35 -12.37
N LEU A 38 -18.94 -18.37 -12.60
CA LEU A 38 -19.41 -19.73 -12.93
C LEU A 38 -20.24 -20.34 -11.79
N LEU A 39 -19.79 -20.24 -10.54
CA LEU A 39 -20.55 -20.73 -9.38
C LEU A 39 -21.91 -20.05 -9.26
N PHE A 40 -21.98 -18.73 -9.50
CA PHE A 40 -23.23 -17.99 -9.51
C PHE A 40 -24.15 -18.44 -10.66
N ALA A 41 -23.62 -18.58 -11.87
CA ALA A 41 -24.38 -19.02 -13.04
C ALA A 41 -24.93 -20.45 -12.85
N VAL A 42 -24.09 -21.38 -12.41
CA VAL A 42 -24.49 -22.76 -12.11
C VAL A 42 -25.52 -22.79 -10.98
N GLY A 43 -25.29 -22.03 -9.90
CA GLY A 43 -26.24 -21.91 -8.80
C GLY A 43 -27.60 -21.39 -9.25
N ALA A 44 -27.64 -20.37 -10.12
CA ALA A 44 -28.87 -19.82 -10.68
C ALA A 44 -29.63 -20.85 -11.55
N VAL A 45 -28.92 -21.56 -12.42
CA VAL A 45 -29.52 -22.60 -13.28
C VAL A 45 -30.08 -23.76 -12.46
N VAL A 46 -29.31 -24.28 -11.51
CA VAL A 46 -29.73 -25.38 -10.63
C VAL A 46 -30.92 -24.96 -9.77
N SER A 47 -30.88 -23.75 -9.21
CA SER A 47 -31.97 -23.18 -8.41
C SER A 47 -33.27 -23.07 -9.23
N GLY A 48 -33.19 -22.54 -10.45
CA GLY A 48 -34.35 -22.43 -11.35
C GLY A 48 -34.91 -23.79 -11.78
N ALA A 49 -34.05 -24.75 -12.10
CA ALA A 49 -34.47 -26.10 -12.48
C ALA A 49 -35.17 -26.84 -11.32
N LEU A 50 -34.63 -26.76 -10.11
CA LEU A 50 -35.23 -27.40 -8.92
C LEU A 50 -36.59 -26.79 -8.56
N PHE A 51 -36.72 -25.47 -8.72
CA PHE A 51 -37.98 -24.77 -8.48
C PHE A 51 -39.09 -25.22 -9.44
N LEU A 52 -38.76 -25.37 -10.73
CA LEU A 52 -39.72 -25.79 -11.76
C LEU A 52 -40.09 -27.27 -11.67
N SER A 53 -39.18 -28.14 -11.22
CA SER A 53 -39.38 -29.59 -11.26
C SER A 53 -39.93 -30.22 -9.97
N PHE A 54 -39.56 -29.72 -8.78
CA PHE A 54 -39.79 -30.46 -7.52
C PHE A 54 -40.42 -29.65 -6.38
N GLY A 55 -40.77 -28.37 -6.60
CA GLY A 55 -41.42 -27.52 -5.60
C GLY A 55 -40.50 -26.99 -4.49
N PRO A 56 -41.05 -26.30 -3.46
CA PRO A 56 -40.28 -25.44 -2.55
C PRO A 56 -39.30 -26.19 -1.63
N THR A 57 -39.60 -27.43 -1.27
CA THR A 57 -38.80 -28.24 -0.34
C THR A 57 -37.51 -28.75 -0.97
N ALA A 58 -37.58 -29.22 -2.22
CA ALA A 58 -36.41 -29.64 -2.99
C ALA A 58 -35.51 -28.46 -3.38
N TRP A 59 -36.11 -27.29 -3.60
CA TRP A 59 -35.37 -26.05 -3.85
C TRP A 59 -34.48 -25.66 -2.65
N LEU A 60 -35.00 -25.72 -1.42
CA LEU A 60 -34.22 -25.45 -0.19
C LEU A 60 -33.07 -26.45 0.01
N LEU A 61 -33.34 -27.74 -0.21
CA LEU A 61 -32.34 -28.80 -0.06
C LEU A 61 -31.18 -28.70 -1.08
N GLY A 62 -31.45 -28.22 -2.29
CA GLY A 62 -30.42 -28.06 -3.33
C GLY A 62 -29.66 -26.74 -3.30
N THR A 63 -30.27 -25.66 -2.79
CA THR A 63 -29.63 -24.33 -2.75
C THR A 63 -28.62 -24.19 -1.60
N VAL A 64 -28.88 -24.77 -0.44
CA VAL A 64 -27.96 -24.69 0.72
C VAL A 64 -26.56 -25.27 0.42
N PRO A 65 -26.42 -26.47 -0.18
CA PRO A 65 -25.11 -27.00 -0.57
C PRO A 65 -24.41 -26.16 -1.64
N ALA A 66 -25.17 -25.54 -2.55
CA ALA A 66 -24.62 -24.69 -3.60
C ALA A 66 -24.01 -23.38 -3.07
N LEU A 67 -24.43 -22.93 -1.88
CA LEU A 67 -23.87 -21.74 -1.22
C LEU A 67 -22.50 -22.00 -0.58
N LEU A 68 -22.20 -23.22 -0.14
CA LEU A 68 -20.92 -23.57 0.50
C LEU A 68 -19.68 -23.26 -0.37
N PRO A 69 -19.59 -23.71 -1.65
CA PRO A 69 -18.44 -23.40 -2.49
C PRO A 69 -18.34 -21.90 -2.81
N PHE A 70 -19.47 -21.20 -2.91
CA PHE A 70 -19.49 -19.75 -3.10
C PHE A 70 -18.90 -19.01 -1.90
N ILE A 71 -19.30 -19.37 -0.67
CA ILE A 71 -18.75 -18.79 0.56
C ILE A 71 -17.24 -19.08 0.66
N GLY A 72 -16.82 -20.31 0.37
CA GLY A 72 -15.40 -20.68 0.33
C GLY A 72 -14.60 -19.81 -0.64
N ALA A 73 -15.10 -19.63 -1.87
CA ALA A 73 -14.48 -18.78 -2.88
C ALA A 73 -14.34 -17.31 -2.43
N VAL A 74 -15.38 -16.76 -1.77
CA VAL A 74 -15.35 -15.39 -1.23
C VAL A 74 -14.28 -15.23 -0.15
N ILE A 75 -14.15 -16.19 0.78
CA ILE A 75 -13.14 -16.13 1.84
C ILE A 75 -11.73 -16.17 1.26
N VAL A 76 -11.47 -17.08 0.31
CA VAL A 76 -10.16 -17.18 -0.35
C VAL A 76 -9.84 -15.90 -1.12
N HIS A 77 -10.80 -15.37 -1.88
CA HIS A 77 -10.62 -14.13 -2.63
C HIS A 77 -10.26 -12.95 -1.72
N ARG A 78 -11.00 -12.75 -0.63
CA ARG A 78 -10.69 -11.68 0.35
C ARG A 78 -9.28 -11.82 0.95
N ARG A 79 -8.81 -13.06 1.19
CA ARG A 79 -7.45 -13.32 1.67
C ARG A 79 -6.39 -12.98 0.63
N ILE A 80 -6.64 -13.30 -0.65
CA ILE A 80 -5.74 -12.95 -1.75
C ILE A 80 -5.69 -11.44 -1.93
N GLU A 81 -6.83 -10.75 -1.95
CA GLU A 81 -6.88 -9.28 -2.04
C GLU A 81 -6.12 -8.61 -0.90
N ALA A 82 -6.34 -9.05 0.35
CA ALA A 82 -5.59 -8.52 1.50
C ALA A 82 -4.07 -8.73 1.36
N SER A 83 -3.66 -9.87 0.79
CA SER A 83 -2.25 -10.17 0.53
C SER A 83 -1.66 -9.30 -0.58
N ILE A 84 -2.41 -9.08 -1.66
CA ILE A 84 -2.05 -8.16 -2.74
C ILE A 84 -1.87 -6.76 -2.18
N THR A 85 -2.87 -6.21 -1.48
CA THR A 85 -2.81 -4.87 -0.89
C THR A 85 -1.59 -4.71 0.01
N ARG A 86 -1.34 -5.68 0.90
CA ARG A 86 -0.16 -5.66 1.77
C ARG A 86 1.14 -5.64 0.97
N LEU A 87 1.30 -6.53 -0.01
CA LEU A 87 2.54 -6.63 -0.79
C LEU A 87 2.77 -5.40 -1.69
N THR A 88 1.70 -4.81 -2.21
CA THR A 88 1.72 -3.54 -2.96
C THR A 88 2.27 -2.43 -2.07
N ILE A 89 1.74 -2.26 -0.86
CA ILE A 89 2.25 -1.26 0.10
C ILE A 89 3.74 -1.49 0.42
N TRP A 90 4.15 -2.74 0.65
CA TRP A 90 5.57 -3.07 0.90
C TRP A 90 6.48 -2.77 -0.29
N ARG A 91 6.00 -3.00 -1.50
CA ARG A 91 6.73 -2.68 -2.73
C ARG A 91 6.87 -1.17 -2.87
N ASP A 92 5.78 -0.43 -2.70
CA ASP A 92 5.75 1.03 -2.88
C ASP A 92 6.68 1.71 -1.88
N LEU A 93 6.64 1.32 -0.60
CA LEU A 93 7.55 1.83 0.41
C LEU A 93 9.03 1.62 0.03
N LYS A 94 9.36 0.45 -0.54
CA LYS A 94 10.74 0.16 -1.00
C LYS A 94 11.11 0.98 -2.22
N GLN A 95 10.17 1.19 -3.16
CA GLN A 95 10.40 2.05 -4.32
C GLN A 95 10.65 3.49 -3.88
N ASP A 96 9.89 4.01 -2.92
CA ASP A 96 10.10 5.35 -2.38
C ASP A 96 11.47 5.47 -1.70
N HIS A 97 11.92 4.44 -0.96
CA HIS A 97 13.27 4.43 -0.38
C HIS A 97 14.36 4.43 -1.46
N VAL A 98 14.19 3.67 -2.54
CA VAL A 98 15.13 3.69 -3.67
C VAL A 98 15.17 5.07 -4.32
N ALA A 99 14.00 5.69 -4.57
CA ALA A 99 13.89 7.04 -5.12
C ALA A 99 14.62 8.07 -4.24
N ARG A 100 14.39 8.05 -2.91
CA ARG A 100 15.10 8.91 -1.96
C ARG A 100 16.62 8.69 -1.99
N MET A 101 17.07 7.43 -2.01
CA MET A 101 18.50 7.13 -2.09
C MET A 101 19.16 7.61 -3.39
N GLN A 102 18.39 7.68 -4.48
CA GLN A 102 18.85 8.14 -5.79
C GLN A 102 18.58 9.63 -6.05
N LEU A 103 17.89 10.32 -5.13
CA LEU A 103 17.40 11.69 -5.31
C LEU A 103 16.53 11.85 -6.57
N ASP A 104 15.72 10.83 -6.88
CA ASP A 104 14.75 10.83 -7.98
C ASP A 104 13.48 11.58 -7.54
N TRP A 105 13.51 12.92 -7.62
CA TRP A 105 12.46 13.80 -7.12
C TRP A 105 11.09 13.61 -7.78
N GLU A 106 11.04 13.08 -9.01
CA GLU A 106 9.78 12.76 -9.67
C GLU A 106 9.08 11.57 -9.01
N ARG A 107 9.86 10.64 -8.45
CA ARG A 107 9.35 9.41 -7.82
C ARG A 107 9.28 9.48 -6.30
N ILE A 108 9.88 10.47 -5.66
CA ILE A 108 9.70 10.69 -4.21
C ILE A 108 8.26 11.20 -3.98
N PRO A 109 7.50 10.66 -3.02
CA PRO A 109 6.17 11.15 -2.69
C PRO A 109 6.16 12.67 -2.44
N LYS A 110 5.12 13.37 -2.91
CA LYS A 110 4.94 14.79 -2.62
C LYS A 110 4.45 14.96 -1.19
N THR A 111 5.04 15.87 -0.44
CA THR A 111 4.54 16.29 0.87
C THR A 111 3.42 17.31 0.72
N LEU A 112 2.68 17.58 1.80
CA LEU A 112 1.69 18.64 1.78
C LEU A 112 2.35 19.98 1.45
N PRO A 113 1.78 20.77 0.53
CA PRO A 113 2.25 22.13 0.28
C PRO A 113 2.03 22.95 1.54
N LEU A 114 3.13 23.24 2.23
CA LEU A 114 3.16 24.05 3.43
C LEU A 114 3.83 25.39 3.06
N PRO A 115 3.32 26.53 3.54
CA PRO A 115 3.90 27.81 3.22
C PRO A 115 5.37 27.85 3.66
N SER A 116 6.24 28.33 2.76
CA SER A 116 7.63 28.59 3.12
C SER A 116 7.69 29.85 3.99
N PRO A 117 8.35 29.81 5.16
CA PRO A 117 8.57 31.01 5.94
C PRO A 117 9.63 31.88 5.22
N PHE A 118 9.17 32.92 4.51
CA PHE A 118 10.03 33.84 3.76
C PHE A 118 11.10 34.52 4.63
N ASP A 119 10.82 34.72 5.92
CA ASP A 119 11.72 35.39 6.87
C ASP A 119 12.65 34.42 7.64
N HIS A 120 12.70 33.14 7.25
CA HIS A 120 13.48 32.17 8.01
C HIS A 120 14.98 32.26 7.68
N PRO A 121 15.87 32.33 8.70
CA PRO A 121 17.27 32.72 8.52
C PRO A 121 18.11 31.82 7.61
N PHE A 122 17.72 30.55 7.45
CA PHE A 122 18.45 29.57 6.64
C PHE A 122 17.57 28.57 5.88
N ALA A 123 16.23 28.66 5.93
CA ALA A 123 15.40 27.58 5.39
C ALA A 123 15.39 27.54 3.86
N LEU A 124 15.60 28.69 3.22
CA LEU A 124 15.70 28.80 1.77
C LEU A 124 17.06 28.33 1.26
N ASP A 125 18.16 28.65 1.97
CA ASP A 125 19.53 28.37 1.51
C ASP A 125 19.84 26.87 1.41
N ILE A 126 19.26 26.06 2.29
CA ILE A 126 19.45 24.59 2.31
C ILE A 126 18.18 23.83 1.93
N ASP A 127 17.20 24.52 1.33
CA ASP A 127 15.92 23.96 0.89
C ASP A 127 15.25 23.10 2.00
N LEU A 128 15.06 23.64 3.20
CA LEU A 128 14.40 22.90 4.27
C LEU A 128 12.93 22.57 3.94
N VAL A 129 12.26 23.46 3.22
CA VAL A 129 10.84 23.36 2.87
C VAL A 129 10.66 23.71 1.39
N GLY A 130 9.72 23.07 0.70
CA GLY A 130 9.45 23.29 -0.72
C GLY A 130 9.43 22.00 -1.55
N GLU A 131 9.42 22.12 -2.87
CA GLU A 131 9.26 20.99 -3.79
C GLU A 131 10.47 20.03 -3.79
N TYR A 132 11.69 20.57 -3.73
CA TYR A 132 12.94 19.80 -3.75
C TYR A 132 13.67 19.90 -2.39
N SER A 133 12.94 19.66 -1.31
CA SER A 133 13.38 20.00 0.04
C SER A 133 13.87 18.81 0.89
N VAL A 134 14.65 19.13 1.92
CA VAL A 134 15.05 18.20 2.98
C VAL A 134 13.83 17.64 3.70
N HIS A 135 12.80 18.47 3.94
CA HIS A 135 11.52 18.00 4.51
C HIS A 135 10.92 16.89 3.65
N ARG A 136 10.79 17.09 2.33
CA ARG A 136 10.26 16.06 1.42
C ARG A 136 11.13 14.80 1.38
N LEU A 137 12.45 14.95 1.48
CA LEU A 137 13.37 13.82 1.47
C LEU A 137 13.26 12.96 2.74
N LEU A 138 13.11 13.59 3.90
CA LEU A 138 13.06 12.93 5.21
C LEU A 138 11.67 12.48 5.62
N ASP A 139 10.62 13.09 5.07
CA ASP A 139 9.25 12.80 5.49
C ASP A 139 8.83 11.38 5.09
N THR A 140 8.59 10.57 6.11
CA THR A 140 7.99 9.23 6.02
C THR A 140 6.72 9.14 6.88
N ALA A 141 6.14 10.27 7.28
CA ALA A 141 4.92 10.30 8.05
C ALA A 141 3.74 9.79 7.22
N VAL A 142 2.85 9.03 7.86
CA VAL A 142 1.60 8.57 7.23
C VAL A 142 0.52 9.67 7.29
N SER A 143 0.57 10.55 8.30
CA SER A 143 -0.41 11.61 8.51
C SER A 143 0.13 13.00 8.20
N ALA A 144 -0.77 13.90 7.81
CA ALA A 144 -0.46 15.31 7.55
C ALA A 144 0.09 16.01 8.79
N GLU A 145 -0.39 15.66 9.99
CA GLU A 145 0.06 16.18 11.27
C GLU A 145 1.49 15.73 11.58
N GLY A 146 1.84 14.49 11.26
CA GLY A 146 3.19 13.97 11.42
C GLY A 146 4.19 14.69 10.49
N SER A 147 3.82 14.87 9.23
CA SER A 147 4.58 15.66 8.25
C SER A 147 4.79 17.10 8.74
N ARG A 148 3.73 17.75 9.25
CA ARG A 148 3.79 19.10 9.81
C ARG A 148 4.73 19.17 11.03
N ARG A 149 4.62 18.21 11.95
CA ARG A 149 5.51 18.12 13.12
C ARG A 149 6.97 17.98 12.73
N LEU A 150 7.29 17.16 11.72
CA LEU A 150 8.65 17.05 11.20
C LEU A 150 9.15 18.38 10.64
N ARG A 151 8.32 19.06 9.82
CA ARG A 151 8.65 20.40 9.31
C ARG A 151 8.97 21.35 10.46
N ASP A 152 8.10 21.42 11.47
CA ASP A 152 8.24 22.33 12.61
C ASP A 152 9.53 22.08 13.39
N TRP A 153 10.00 20.82 13.45
CA TRP A 153 11.31 20.51 14.01
C TRP A 153 12.48 20.96 13.12
N LEU A 154 12.35 20.84 11.80
CA LEU A 154 13.40 21.25 10.85
C LEU A 154 13.59 22.77 10.79
N ILE A 155 12.50 23.55 10.91
CA ILE A 155 12.54 25.01 10.88
C ILE A 155 12.66 25.65 12.28
N ASN A 156 12.90 24.86 13.33
CA ASN A 156 13.08 25.42 14.65
C ASN A 156 14.49 26.06 14.77
N THR A 157 14.54 27.37 14.98
CA THR A 157 15.78 28.12 15.15
C THR A 157 16.34 28.07 16.58
N ASP A 158 15.58 27.56 17.54
CA ASP A 158 16.00 27.42 18.95
C ASP A 158 15.83 25.96 19.44
N PRO A 159 16.75 25.06 19.06
CA PRO A 159 16.68 23.65 19.44
C PRO A 159 17.08 23.42 20.90
N GLN A 160 16.19 22.80 21.68
CA GLN A 160 16.45 22.39 23.06
C GLN A 160 17.17 21.04 23.11
N MET A 161 18.37 21.02 23.70
CA MET A 161 19.27 19.84 23.67
C MET A 161 18.72 18.65 24.45
N ASP A 162 18.14 18.89 25.63
CA ASP A 162 17.48 17.88 26.46
C ASP A 162 16.34 17.18 25.71
N VAL A 163 15.51 17.95 24.99
CA VAL A 163 14.42 17.42 24.15
C VAL A 163 14.96 16.60 22.98
N ILE A 164 16.08 17.01 22.37
CA ILE A 164 16.70 16.26 21.26
C ILE A 164 17.23 14.92 21.76
N LEU A 165 17.95 14.89 22.88
CA LEU A 165 18.50 13.67 23.46
C LEU A 165 17.37 12.69 23.83
N GLN A 166 16.26 13.19 24.37
CA GLN A 166 15.09 12.36 24.67
C GLN A 166 14.51 11.66 23.43
N ARG A 167 14.60 12.27 22.24
CA ARG A 167 14.12 11.67 20.98
C ARG A 167 15.10 10.68 20.35
N GLN A 168 16.36 10.71 20.76
CA GLN A 168 17.42 9.85 20.22
C GLN A 168 17.67 8.59 21.07
N ALA A 169 17.25 8.61 22.34
CA ALA A 169 17.29 7.47 23.26
C ALA A 169 16.32 6.36 22.85
#